data_AF-A0AAV7QQN8-F1
#
_entry.id   AF-A0AAV7QQN8-F1
#
_cell.length_a   1.000
_cell.length_b   1.000
_cell.length_c   1.000
_cell.angle_alpha   90.00
_cell.angle_beta   90.00
_cell.angle_gamma   90.00
#
_symmetry.space_group_name_H-M   'P 1'
#
loop_
_entity.id
_entity.type
_entity.pdbx_description
1 polymer ?
#
loop_
_entity_poly.entity_id
_entity_poly.type
_entity_poly.pdbx_seq_one_letter_code
_entity_poly.pdbx_strand_id
1 'polypeptide(L)'
;MSAERRLCIEEESRAANWIRAALELRRSHRAVARVPLRGIAGRGSTSTSCSAVPYGKAVSLEFAESQDPAQQIRKPVYEAGTLISTSSPARSFLATTATKANQAEIRFACESLENFFYLLALRTRALEESVATRREDLRRNKEEIQQLEGTEWDLQEKFEYLENNPRRSNLRILNVPEGVEGSDLKKYKVSLIKKVIPLDETEEQIFIDIQGVHRDPFRRNPTYSLKEKILGKALNLGSLETGEITFEIRSDLSRLKLNRQWELGKRLEE
;
A
#
# COMPACT_ATOMS: atom_id res chain seq x y z
N MET A 1 -24.52 7.98 -14.63
CA MET A 1 -24.05 7.33 -13.38
C MET A 1 -24.57 8.13 -12.20
N SER A 2 -25.34 7.52 -11.29
CA SER A 2 -25.96 8.24 -10.18
C SER A 2 -24.90 8.73 -9.18
N ALA A 3 -25.21 9.82 -8.46
CA ALA A 3 -24.33 10.42 -7.46
C ALA A 3 -23.90 9.41 -6.38
N GLU A 4 -24.73 8.42 -6.10
CA GLU A 4 -24.47 7.34 -5.14
C GLU A 4 -23.30 6.44 -5.55
N ARG A 5 -23.11 6.18 -6.86
CA ARG A 5 -21.95 5.40 -7.34
C ARG A 5 -20.63 6.16 -7.22
N ARG A 6 -20.65 7.50 -7.20
CA ARG A 6 -19.44 8.32 -7.02
C ARG A 6 -19.00 8.35 -5.56
N LEU A 7 -19.96 8.44 -4.62
CA LEU A 7 -19.68 8.38 -3.18
C LEU A 7 -19.10 7.02 -2.78
N CYS A 8 -19.60 5.92 -3.34
CA CYS A 8 -19.09 4.57 -3.05
C CYS A 8 -17.61 4.38 -3.48
N ILE A 9 -17.24 4.88 -4.68
CA ILE A 9 -15.86 4.79 -5.20
C ILE A 9 -14.90 5.68 -4.39
N GLU A 10 -15.37 6.84 -3.90
CA GLU A 10 -14.58 7.70 -3.02
C GLU A 10 -14.36 7.09 -1.63
N GLU A 11 -15.36 6.41 -1.06
CA GLU A 11 -15.23 5.68 0.21
C GLU A 11 -14.28 4.49 0.11
N GLU A 12 -14.35 3.70 -0.97
CA GLU A 12 -13.41 2.60 -1.25
C GLU A 12 -11.96 3.10 -1.43
N SER A 13 -11.79 4.24 -2.09
CA SER A 13 -10.47 4.85 -2.28
C SER A 13 -9.88 5.38 -0.96
N ARG A 14 -10.71 5.92 -0.06
CA ARG A 14 -10.27 6.36 1.27
C ARG A 14 -9.90 5.18 2.18
N ALA A 15 -10.66 4.10 2.12
CA ALA A 15 -10.37 2.87 2.88
C ALA A 15 -9.04 2.22 2.43
N ALA A 16 -8.78 2.16 1.11
CA ALA A 16 -7.52 1.63 0.58
C ALA A 16 -6.29 2.47 1.00
N ASN A 17 -6.44 3.79 1.09
CA ASN A 17 -5.38 4.68 1.54
C ASN A 17 -5.09 4.55 3.04
N TRP A 18 -6.12 4.38 3.88
CA TRP A 18 -5.96 4.09 5.31
C TRP A 18 -5.22 2.77 5.58
N ILE A 19 -5.50 1.72 4.78
CA ILE A 19 -4.84 0.42 4.92
C ILE A 19 -3.36 0.49 4.54
N ARG A 20 -2.98 1.24 3.50
CA ARG A 20 -1.54 1.44 3.16
C ARG A 20 -0.79 2.21 4.23
N ALA A 21 -1.38 3.29 4.76
CA ALA A 21 -0.77 4.08 5.84
C ALA A 21 -0.54 3.23 7.12
N ALA A 22 -1.50 2.37 7.47
CA ALA A 22 -1.38 1.44 8.60
C ALA A 22 -0.26 0.39 8.40
N LEU A 23 -0.04 -0.06 7.16
CA LEU A 23 1.04 -1.02 6.83
C LEU A 23 2.43 -0.37 6.86
N GLU A 24 2.56 0.90 6.49
CA GLU A 24 3.81 1.67 6.58
C GLU A 24 4.21 1.98 8.03
N LEU A 25 3.24 2.34 8.88
CA LEU A 25 3.46 2.50 10.33
C LEU A 25 3.89 1.19 11.00
N ARG A 26 3.31 0.06 10.59
CA ARG A 26 3.69 -1.25 11.13
C ARG A 26 5.10 -1.69 10.71
N ARG A 27 5.56 -1.31 9.52
CA ARG A 27 6.92 -1.60 9.04
C ARG A 27 7.97 -0.74 9.75
N SER A 28 7.69 0.54 9.95
CA SER A 28 8.60 1.44 10.69
C SER A 28 8.76 1.03 12.16
N HIS A 29 7.69 0.58 12.84
CA HIS A 29 7.77 0.05 14.21
C HIS A 29 8.55 -1.27 14.34
N ARG A 30 8.69 -2.07 13.27
CA ARG A 30 9.47 -3.33 13.31
C ARG A 30 10.99 -3.11 13.15
N ALA A 31 11.41 -2.01 12.55
CA ALA A 31 12.83 -1.73 12.30
C ALA A 31 13.56 -1.16 13.53
N VAL A 32 12.85 -0.53 14.48
CA VAL A 32 13.45 0.09 15.67
C VAL A 32 13.67 -0.90 16.83
N ALA A 33 13.10 -2.11 16.77
CA ALA A 33 13.02 -3.01 17.93
C ALA A 33 14.12 -4.09 18.04
N ARG A 34 15.24 -3.99 17.32
CA ARG A 34 16.38 -4.94 17.49
C ARG A 34 17.75 -4.23 17.49
N VAL A 35 18.02 -3.48 18.55
CA VAL A 35 19.39 -3.24 19.01
C VAL A 35 19.45 -3.61 20.50
N PRO A 36 20.14 -4.70 20.89
CA PRO A 36 20.27 -5.08 22.28
C PRO A 36 21.29 -4.20 23.01
N LEU A 37 20.85 -3.67 24.15
CA LEU A 37 21.66 -2.97 25.15
C LEU A 37 22.63 -3.95 25.83
N ARG A 38 23.94 -3.71 25.69
CA ARG A 38 24.95 -4.12 26.68
C ARG A 38 25.87 -2.94 26.93
N GLY A 39 25.83 -2.46 28.18
CA GLY A 39 26.56 -1.30 28.62
C GLY A 39 28.05 -1.53 28.76
N ILE A 40 28.79 -0.42 28.79
CA ILE A 40 30.01 -0.22 29.56
C ILE A 40 29.97 1.25 30.01
N ALA A 41 30.17 1.44 31.31
CA ALA A 41 30.35 2.71 31.97
C ALA A 41 31.63 3.41 31.49
N GLY A 42 31.64 4.76 31.45
CA GLY A 42 32.90 5.50 31.45
C GLY A 42 32.88 6.90 30.84
N ARG A 43 32.56 7.88 31.69
CA ARG A 43 33.18 9.22 31.82
C ARG A 43 33.13 10.25 30.67
N GLY A 44 32.83 11.48 31.08
CA GLY A 44 33.28 12.75 30.48
C GLY A 44 32.23 13.40 29.57
N SER A 45 31.45 14.37 30.05
CA SER A 45 31.77 15.81 30.02
C SER A 45 31.95 16.30 28.56
N THR A 46 31.15 17.20 27.99
CA THR A 46 30.68 18.48 28.49
C THR A 46 29.63 19.03 27.51
N SER A 47 28.63 19.77 28.04
CA SER A 47 28.18 21.11 27.59
C SER A 47 27.87 21.32 26.08
N THR A 48 26.77 21.89 25.60
CA THR A 48 25.86 22.87 26.18
C THR A 48 24.64 22.94 25.25
N SER A 49 23.46 22.97 25.87
CA SER A 49 22.17 23.30 25.29
C SER A 49 22.10 24.77 24.85
N CYS A 50 21.59 25.05 23.64
CA CYS A 50 21.01 26.35 23.32
C CYS A 50 19.52 26.16 23.03
N SER A 51 18.74 26.33 24.09
CA SER A 51 17.29 26.46 24.07
C SER A 51 16.88 27.84 23.58
N ALA A 52 15.80 27.83 22.79
CA ALA A 52 14.80 28.87 22.56
C ALA A 52 14.92 30.19 23.36
N VAL A 53 14.88 31.31 22.63
CA VAL A 53 14.58 32.64 23.19
C VAL A 53 13.11 32.96 22.91
N PRO A 54 12.29 33.24 23.95
CA PRO A 54 10.94 33.74 23.79
C PRO A 54 10.86 35.28 23.80
N TYR A 55 9.79 35.76 23.17
CA TYR A 55 9.28 37.12 23.12
C TYR A 55 9.01 37.75 24.50
N GLY A 56 9.21 39.06 24.57
CA GLY A 56 8.31 39.99 25.27
C GLY A 56 8.60 40.26 26.75
N LYS A 57 9.02 41.49 27.05
CA LYS A 57 8.62 42.20 28.27
C LYS A 57 8.73 43.71 28.07
N ALA A 58 7.57 44.35 27.97
CA ALA A 58 7.41 45.77 28.20
C ALA A 58 7.61 46.04 29.70
N VAL A 59 8.42 47.05 30.04
CA VAL A 59 8.53 47.59 31.38
C VAL A 59 8.17 49.07 31.28
N SER A 60 6.98 49.39 31.81
CA SER A 60 6.59 50.74 32.19
C SER A 60 7.33 51.09 33.48
N LEU A 61 7.99 52.25 33.53
CA LEU A 61 8.52 52.82 34.76
C LEU A 61 8.07 54.27 34.83
N GLU A 62 7.20 54.51 35.82
CA GLU A 62 6.66 55.81 36.16
C GLU A 62 7.70 56.69 36.87
N PHE A 63 7.36 57.98 36.87
CA PHE A 63 8.11 59.17 37.25
C PHE A 63 8.76 59.15 38.64
N ALA A 64 9.93 59.79 38.73
CA ALA A 64 10.33 60.57 39.89
C ALA A 64 10.57 62.02 39.45
N GLU A 65 9.72 62.92 39.92
CA GLU A 65 9.92 64.36 39.84
C GLU A 65 11.16 64.75 40.64
N SER A 66 12.13 65.39 39.99
CA SER A 66 13.06 66.29 40.68
C SER A 66 13.04 67.65 39.98
N GLN A 67 12.85 68.69 40.79
CA GLN A 67 12.94 70.08 40.39
C GLN A 67 14.41 70.54 40.37
N ASP A 68 14.76 71.20 39.26
CA ASP A 68 15.79 72.23 39.04
C ASP A 68 17.28 71.90 39.26
N PRO A 69 18.24 72.49 38.48
CA PRO A 69 18.25 73.87 37.97
C PRO A 69 18.81 74.01 36.54
N ALA A 70 18.04 73.66 35.51
CA ALA A 70 18.48 73.78 34.10
C ALA A 70 17.70 74.82 33.28
N GLN A 71 16.83 75.61 33.93
CA GLN A 71 15.98 76.59 33.26
C GLN A 71 16.63 77.96 33.01
N GLN A 72 17.89 78.19 33.40
CA GLN A 72 18.59 79.47 33.14
C GLN A 72 19.64 79.44 32.01
N ILE A 73 19.84 78.30 31.33
CA ILE A 73 20.74 78.21 30.16
C ILE A 73 19.97 77.85 28.87
N ARG A 74 18.65 77.67 28.95
CA ARG A 74 17.80 77.24 27.82
C ARG A 74 17.12 78.36 27.03
N LYS A 75 17.63 79.60 27.07
CA LYS A 75 17.05 80.72 26.27
C LYS A 75 17.87 81.23 25.06
N PRO A 76 19.13 80.84 24.83
CA PRO A 76 19.74 81.04 23.51
C PRO A 76 19.93 79.75 22.67
N VAL A 77 19.68 78.55 23.23
CA VAL A 77 19.89 77.29 22.50
C VAL A 77 18.70 76.90 21.62
N TYR A 78 17.48 77.33 21.96
CA TYR A 78 16.28 77.05 21.16
C TYR A 78 16.10 77.99 19.94
N GLU A 79 16.75 79.16 19.92
CA GLU A 79 16.75 80.06 18.77
C GLU A 79 17.88 79.75 17.77
N ALA A 80 19.03 79.24 18.25
CA ALA A 80 20.07 78.72 17.37
C ALA A 80 19.71 77.36 16.74
N GLY A 81 19.01 76.48 17.48
CA GLY A 81 18.57 75.18 16.98
C GLY A 81 17.46 75.25 15.92
N THR A 82 16.62 76.29 15.95
CA THR A 82 15.57 76.51 14.94
C THR A 82 16.09 77.21 13.68
N LEU A 83 17.12 78.06 13.79
CA LEU A 83 17.75 78.69 12.61
C LEU A 83 18.65 77.76 11.80
N ILE A 84 19.20 76.70 12.40
CA ILE A 84 19.94 75.67 11.66
C ILE A 84 18.99 74.82 10.80
N SER A 85 17.72 74.68 11.20
CA SER A 85 16.70 73.93 10.44
C SER A 85 16.19 74.67 9.18
N THR A 86 16.41 75.98 9.08
CA THR A 86 16.01 76.79 7.91
C THR A 86 17.17 77.18 7.00
N SER A 87 18.41 76.86 7.36
CA SER A 87 19.55 77.08 6.46
C SER A 87 19.57 76.00 5.36
N SER A 88 19.54 76.44 4.10
CA SER A 88 19.65 75.59 2.90
C SER A 88 20.76 74.51 2.97
N PRO A 89 21.95 74.79 3.55
CA PRO A 89 23.03 73.80 3.67
C PRO A 89 22.75 72.66 4.67
N ALA A 90 22.04 72.91 5.77
CA ALA A 90 21.75 71.88 6.75
C ALA A 90 20.69 70.90 6.24
N ARG A 91 19.67 71.39 5.50
CA ARG A 91 18.67 70.54 4.84
C ARG A 91 19.30 69.68 3.73
N SER A 92 20.23 70.21 2.95
CA SER A 92 20.92 69.44 1.91
C SER A 92 21.86 68.38 2.51
N PHE A 93 22.51 68.67 3.65
CA PHE A 93 23.30 67.68 4.38
C PHE A 93 22.43 66.55 4.98
N LEU A 94 21.28 66.89 5.59
CA LEU A 94 20.34 65.89 6.11
C LEU A 94 19.70 65.05 4.99
N ALA A 95 19.36 65.66 3.85
CA ALA A 95 18.85 64.95 2.68
C ALA A 95 19.90 64.01 2.05
N THR A 96 21.17 64.43 2.00
CA THR A 96 22.26 63.59 1.47
C THR A 96 22.64 62.45 2.41
N THR A 97 22.51 62.64 3.73
CA THR A 97 22.73 61.56 4.71
C THR A 97 21.57 60.56 4.74
N ALA A 98 20.32 61.03 4.64
CA ALA A 98 19.14 60.16 4.52
C ALA A 98 19.16 59.34 3.22
N THR A 99 19.52 59.95 2.08
CA THR A 99 19.64 59.21 0.80
C THR A 99 20.77 58.18 0.84
N LYS A 100 21.90 58.47 1.48
CA LYS A 100 22.99 57.50 1.69
C LYS A 100 22.59 56.34 2.61
N ALA A 101 21.82 56.60 3.67
CA ALA A 101 21.30 55.55 4.55
C ALA A 101 20.33 54.63 3.80
N ASN A 102 19.37 55.21 3.05
CA ASN A 102 18.45 54.43 2.21
C ASN A 102 19.19 53.62 1.15
N GLN A 103 20.27 54.17 0.55
CA GLN A 103 21.11 53.44 -0.40
C GLN A 103 21.82 52.24 0.25
N ALA A 104 22.29 52.37 1.50
CA ALA A 104 22.91 51.25 2.22
C ALA A 104 21.90 50.15 2.54
N GLU A 105 20.69 50.50 2.97
CA GLU A 105 19.61 49.54 3.22
C GLU A 105 19.19 48.81 1.95
N ILE A 106 19.06 49.53 0.82
CA ILE A 106 18.74 48.91 -0.48
C ILE A 106 19.83 47.93 -0.90
N ARG A 107 21.12 48.29 -0.74
CA ARG A 107 22.24 47.38 -1.08
C ARG A 107 22.21 46.13 -0.21
N PHE A 108 22.00 46.29 1.09
CA PHE A 108 21.88 45.16 2.00
C PHE A 108 20.69 44.25 1.63
N ALA A 109 19.55 44.83 1.28
CA ALA A 109 18.39 44.07 0.80
C ALA A 109 18.69 43.33 -0.52
N CYS A 110 19.39 43.95 -1.46
CA CYS A 110 19.83 43.31 -2.70
C CYS A 110 20.76 42.12 -2.43
N GLU A 111 21.79 42.28 -1.60
CA GLU A 111 22.70 41.20 -1.23
C GLU A 111 21.98 40.05 -0.50
N SER A 112 21.03 40.39 0.37
CA SER A 112 20.19 39.39 1.06
C SER A 112 19.32 38.61 0.08
N LEU A 113 18.70 39.29 -0.90
CA LEU A 113 17.90 38.65 -1.94
C LEU A 113 18.76 37.77 -2.86
N GLU A 114 19.95 38.21 -3.25
CA GLU A 114 20.89 37.42 -4.05
C GLU A 114 21.27 36.12 -3.34
N ASN A 115 21.59 36.19 -2.05
CA ASN A 115 21.87 35.01 -1.23
C ASN A 115 20.65 34.08 -1.14
N PHE A 116 19.44 34.65 -0.96
CA PHE A 116 18.22 33.85 -0.93
C PHE A 116 17.96 33.16 -2.28
N PHE A 117 18.11 33.85 -3.40
CA PHE A 117 17.97 33.26 -4.73
C PHE A 117 19.02 32.17 -4.99
N TYR A 118 20.26 32.38 -4.55
CA TYR A 118 21.31 31.37 -4.66
C TYR A 118 20.96 30.09 -3.88
N LEU A 119 20.53 30.22 -2.62
CA LEU A 119 20.10 29.08 -1.80
C LEU A 119 18.89 28.37 -2.41
N LEU A 120 17.95 29.13 -2.97
CA LEU A 120 16.76 28.56 -3.59
C LEU A 120 17.12 27.81 -4.88
N ALA A 121 18.04 28.34 -5.69
CA ALA A 121 18.56 27.65 -6.87
C ALA A 121 19.26 26.33 -6.51
N LEU A 122 20.10 26.33 -5.47
CA LEU A 122 20.75 25.10 -4.98
C LEU A 122 19.72 24.07 -4.51
N ARG A 123 18.72 24.50 -3.75
CA ARG A 123 17.66 23.61 -3.25
C ARG A 123 16.82 23.04 -4.40
N THR A 124 16.46 23.86 -5.37
CA THR A 124 15.71 23.42 -6.56
C THR A 124 16.50 22.36 -7.32
N ARG A 125 17.79 22.59 -7.57
CA ARG A 125 18.67 21.62 -8.24
C ARG A 125 18.75 20.29 -7.48
N ALA A 126 18.94 20.33 -6.15
CA ALA A 126 19.00 19.11 -5.34
C ALA A 126 17.66 18.33 -5.38
N LEU A 127 16.53 19.04 -5.42
CA LEU A 127 15.22 18.42 -5.57
C LEU A 127 15.03 17.81 -6.98
N GLU A 128 15.47 18.50 -8.02
CA GLU A 128 15.42 18.00 -9.41
C GLU A 128 16.23 16.72 -9.57
N GLU A 129 17.46 16.69 -9.06
CA GLU A 129 18.32 15.50 -9.04
C GLU A 129 17.65 14.37 -8.26
N SER A 130 17.11 14.64 -7.08
CA SER A 130 16.38 13.63 -6.28
C SER A 130 15.15 13.09 -7.00
N VAL A 131 14.39 13.95 -7.69
CA VAL A 131 13.23 13.54 -8.48
C VAL A 131 13.65 12.69 -9.69
N ALA A 132 14.75 13.04 -10.35
CA ALA A 132 15.30 12.26 -11.46
C ALA A 132 15.68 10.84 -11.01
N THR A 133 16.40 10.71 -9.89
CA THR A 133 16.76 9.40 -9.33
C THR A 133 15.52 8.59 -8.97
N ARG A 134 14.55 9.19 -8.27
CA ARG A 134 13.30 8.49 -7.90
C ARG A 134 12.48 8.05 -9.10
N ARG A 135 12.46 8.84 -10.19
CA ARG A 135 11.79 8.46 -11.43
C ARG A 135 12.44 7.23 -12.06
N GLU A 136 13.76 7.16 -12.04
CA GLU A 136 14.50 6.01 -12.55
C GLU A 136 14.28 4.76 -11.70
N ASP A 137 14.30 4.88 -10.37
CA ASP A 137 13.97 3.77 -9.47
C ASP A 137 12.54 3.26 -9.70
N LEU A 138 11.57 4.16 -9.88
CA LEU A 138 10.20 3.79 -10.18
C LEU A 138 10.08 3.07 -11.53
N ARG A 139 10.85 3.47 -12.54
CA ARG A 139 10.89 2.79 -13.84
C ARG A 139 11.42 1.36 -13.67
N ARG A 140 12.55 1.21 -12.99
CA ARG A 140 13.17 -0.09 -12.72
C ARG A 140 12.25 -1.02 -11.93
N ASN A 141 11.61 -0.51 -10.87
CA ASN A 141 10.69 -1.30 -10.06
C ASN A 141 9.47 -1.77 -10.87
N LYS A 142 8.96 -0.94 -11.79
CA LYS A 142 7.87 -1.35 -12.69
C LYS A 142 8.29 -2.48 -13.62
N GLU A 143 9.49 -2.40 -14.17
CA GLU A 143 10.05 -3.47 -15.03
C GLU A 143 10.24 -4.77 -14.27
N GLU A 144 10.74 -4.71 -13.04
CA GLU A 144 10.89 -5.88 -12.17
C GLU A 144 9.54 -6.50 -11.80
N ILE A 145 8.53 -5.68 -11.46
CA ILE A 145 7.17 -6.18 -11.19
C ILE A 145 6.61 -6.91 -12.41
N GLN A 146 6.74 -6.35 -13.62
CA GLN A 146 6.27 -7.01 -14.84
C GLN A 146 6.96 -8.35 -15.10
N GLN A 147 8.27 -8.42 -14.85
CA GLN A 147 9.01 -9.68 -14.96
C GLN A 147 8.52 -10.71 -13.94
N LEU A 148 8.32 -10.29 -12.68
CA LEU A 148 7.82 -11.16 -11.62
C LEU A 148 6.41 -11.68 -11.92
N GLU A 149 5.50 -10.81 -12.36
CA GLU A 149 4.14 -11.18 -12.78
C GLU A 149 4.16 -12.21 -13.91
N GLY A 150 5.06 -12.04 -14.90
CA GLY A 150 5.25 -13.03 -15.97
C GLY A 150 5.74 -14.39 -15.43
N THR A 151 6.73 -14.39 -14.54
CA THR A 151 7.23 -15.63 -13.94
C THR A 151 6.20 -16.32 -13.04
N GLU A 152 5.39 -15.54 -12.32
CA GLU A 152 4.31 -16.07 -11.49
C GLU A 152 3.28 -16.78 -12.37
N TRP A 153 2.88 -16.15 -13.48
CA TRP A 153 1.95 -16.74 -14.44
C TRP A 153 2.48 -18.07 -14.99
N ASP A 154 3.73 -18.10 -15.48
CA ASP A 154 4.34 -19.31 -16.02
C ASP A 154 4.43 -20.44 -14.98
N LEU A 155 4.76 -20.10 -13.74
CA LEU A 155 4.82 -21.07 -12.64
C LEU A 155 3.43 -21.59 -12.27
N GLN A 156 2.41 -20.74 -12.27
CA GLN A 156 1.03 -21.16 -12.03
C GLN A 156 0.55 -22.13 -13.12
N GLU A 157 0.85 -21.86 -14.39
CA GLU A 157 0.50 -22.76 -15.49
C GLU A 157 1.22 -24.12 -15.37
N LYS A 158 2.52 -24.11 -15.09
CA LYS A 158 3.30 -25.35 -14.87
C LYS A 158 2.77 -26.14 -13.67
N PHE A 159 2.43 -25.46 -12.58
CA PHE A 159 1.85 -26.08 -11.40
C PHE A 159 0.50 -26.73 -11.74
N GLU A 160 -0.37 -26.02 -12.45
CA GLU A 160 -1.66 -26.54 -12.87
C GLU A 160 -1.51 -27.75 -13.81
N TYR A 161 -0.54 -27.70 -14.73
CA TYR A 161 -0.22 -28.84 -15.59
C TYR A 161 0.24 -30.04 -14.78
N LEU A 162 1.22 -29.86 -13.88
CA LEU A 162 1.79 -30.94 -13.06
C LEU A 162 0.76 -31.52 -12.08
N GLU A 163 -0.13 -30.71 -11.53
CA GLU A 163 -1.19 -31.20 -10.64
C GLU A 163 -2.26 -31.97 -11.41
N ASN A 164 -2.65 -31.50 -12.60
CA ASN A 164 -3.72 -32.14 -13.36
C ASN A 164 -3.25 -33.34 -14.18
N ASN A 165 -2.01 -33.36 -14.67
CA ASN A 165 -1.49 -34.44 -15.51
C ASN A 165 -1.69 -35.85 -14.90
N PRO A 166 -1.30 -36.12 -13.64
CA PRO A 166 -1.54 -37.42 -13.03
C PRO A 166 -3.02 -37.67 -12.68
N ARG A 167 -3.84 -36.61 -12.58
CA ARG A 167 -5.28 -36.73 -12.30
C ARG A 167 -6.13 -36.95 -13.55
N ARG A 168 -5.57 -36.83 -14.76
CA ARG A 168 -6.33 -36.98 -16.03
C ARG A 168 -7.02 -38.33 -16.14
N SER A 169 -6.44 -39.39 -15.58
CA SER A 169 -7.00 -40.74 -15.54
C SER A 169 -7.89 -41.00 -14.31
N ASN A 170 -7.98 -40.05 -13.38
CA ASN A 170 -8.75 -40.21 -12.16
C ASN A 170 -10.23 -39.83 -12.38
N LEU A 171 -11.11 -40.74 -12.00
CA LEU A 171 -12.56 -40.53 -11.95
C LEU A 171 -13.04 -40.52 -10.51
N ARG A 172 -13.77 -39.47 -10.14
CA ARG A 172 -14.51 -39.33 -8.89
C ARG A 172 -15.95 -39.80 -9.09
N ILE A 173 -16.44 -40.60 -8.16
CA ILE A 173 -17.85 -41.01 -8.11
C ILE A 173 -18.40 -40.44 -6.81
N LEU A 174 -19.44 -39.63 -6.91
CA LEU A 174 -20.09 -38.98 -5.77
C LEU A 174 -21.38 -39.71 -5.39
N ASN A 175 -21.85 -39.44 -4.17
CA ASN A 175 -23.10 -39.96 -3.61
C ASN A 175 -23.17 -41.49 -3.52
N VAL A 176 -22.02 -42.16 -3.37
CA VAL A 176 -22.01 -43.60 -3.10
C VAL A 176 -22.27 -43.86 -1.62
N PRO A 177 -23.40 -44.51 -1.23
CA PRO A 177 -23.67 -44.80 0.18
C PRO A 177 -22.59 -45.69 0.78
N GLU A 178 -22.41 -45.62 2.10
CA GLU A 178 -21.44 -46.46 2.79
C GLU A 178 -21.90 -47.91 2.84
N GLY A 179 -21.06 -48.83 2.36
CA GLY A 179 -21.28 -50.27 2.50
C GLY A 179 -21.96 -50.94 1.31
N VAL A 180 -22.43 -50.18 0.30
CA VAL A 180 -22.98 -50.77 -0.93
C VAL A 180 -21.91 -51.32 -1.86
N GLU A 181 -20.64 -50.93 -1.67
CA GLU A 181 -19.54 -51.35 -2.54
C GLU A 181 -19.06 -52.78 -2.27
N GLY A 182 -19.46 -53.37 -1.15
CA GLY A 182 -18.98 -54.68 -0.70
C GLY A 182 -17.49 -54.67 -0.33
N SER A 183 -16.86 -55.85 -0.38
CA SER A 183 -15.47 -56.02 0.04
C SER A 183 -14.44 -55.60 -1.02
N ASP A 184 -14.84 -55.50 -2.30
CA ASP A 184 -13.94 -55.24 -3.43
C ASP A 184 -14.40 -54.00 -4.22
N LEU A 185 -13.84 -52.85 -3.84
CA LEU A 185 -14.13 -51.56 -4.46
C LEU A 185 -13.75 -51.52 -5.95
N LYS A 186 -12.75 -52.28 -6.39
CA LYS A 186 -12.33 -52.30 -7.81
C LYS A 186 -13.42 -52.95 -8.65
N LYS A 187 -13.90 -54.12 -8.23
CA LYS A 187 -15.00 -54.82 -8.92
C LYS A 187 -16.27 -53.99 -8.93
N TYR A 188 -16.62 -53.36 -7.81
CA TYR A 188 -17.77 -52.46 -7.75
C TYR A 188 -17.65 -51.32 -8.76
N LYS A 189 -16.50 -50.63 -8.80
CA LYS A 189 -16.27 -49.53 -9.74
C LYS A 189 -16.35 -49.96 -11.21
N VAL A 190 -15.77 -51.11 -11.58
CA VAL A 190 -15.89 -51.67 -12.94
C VAL A 190 -17.37 -51.95 -13.27
N SER A 191 -18.10 -52.57 -12.35
CA SER A 191 -19.52 -52.88 -12.56
C SER A 191 -20.36 -51.63 -12.75
N LEU A 192 -20.04 -50.55 -12.02
CA LEU A 192 -20.72 -49.27 -12.16
C LEU A 192 -20.40 -48.64 -13.51
N ILE A 193 -19.12 -48.55 -13.90
CA ILE A 193 -18.72 -47.96 -15.19
C ILE A 193 -19.39 -48.69 -16.37
N LYS A 194 -19.43 -50.03 -16.35
CA LYS A 194 -20.09 -50.84 -17.39
C LYS A 194 -21.60 -50.63 -17.46
N LYS A 195 -22.26 -50.26 -16.35
CA LYS A 195 -23.69 -49.89 -16.36
C LYS A 195 -23.93 -48.50 -16.96
N VAL A 196 -22.96 -47.60 -16.79
CA VAL A 196 -23.08 -46.19 -17.17
C VAL A 196 -22.77 -45.98 -18.64
N ILE A 197 -21.69 -46.61 -19.10
CA ILE A 197 -21.24 -46.51 -20.49
C ILE A 197 -21.84 -47.72 -21.20
N PRO A 198 -22.86 -47.54 -22.06
CA PRO A 198 -23.34 -48.63 -22.90
C PRO A 198 -22.19 -49.01 -23.82
N LEU A 199 -21.61 -50.18 -23.57
CA LEU A 199 -20.61 -50.79 -24.42
C LEU A 199 -21.35 -51.74 -25.35
N ASP A 200 -21.07 -51.69 -26.65
CA ASP A 200 -21.61 -52.67 -27.59
C ASP A 200 -21.11 -54.07 -27.20
N GLU A 201 -21.82 -55.14 -27.60
CA GLU A 201 -21.45 -56.53 -27.27
C GLU A 201 -20.01 -56.89 -27.69
N THR A 202 -19.47 -56.23 -28.73
CA THR A 202 -18.07 -56.33 -29.17
C THR A 202 -17.08 -55.63 -28.25
N GLU A 203 -17.53 -54.64 -27.48
CA GLU A 203 -16.75 -53.81 -26.56
C GLU A 203 -16.90 -54.24 -25.09
N GLU A 204 -17.78 -55.20 -24.77
CA GLU A 204 -17.91 -55.75 -23.42
C GLU A 204 -16.60 -56.42 -22.92
N GLN A 205 -15.73 -56.80 -23.86
CA GLN A 205 -14.38 -57.32 -23.61
C GLN A 205 -13.34 -56.23 -23.30
N ILE A 206 -13.70 -54.94 -23.30
CA ILE A 206 -12.77 -53.88 -22.90
C ILE A 206 -12.31 -54.14 -21.46
N PHE A 207 -11.01 -54.41 -21.33
CA PHE A 207 -10.34 -54.60 -20.06
C PHE A 207 -10.13 -53.24 -19.39
N ILE A 208 -10.95 -52.97 -18.37
CA ILE A 208 -10.80 -51.78 -17.53
C ILE A 208 -9.80 -52.11 -16.43
N ASP A 209 -8.54 -51.71 -16.62
CA ASP A 209 -7.52 -51.79 -15.58
C ASP A 209 -7.68 -50.63 -14.59
N ILE A 210 -7.83 -50.95 -13.31
CA ILE A 210 -7.89 -49.95 -12.25
C ILE A 210 -6.68 -50.09 -11.35
N GLN A 211 -5.75 -49.13 -11.48
CA GLN A 211 -4.52 -49.08 -10.69
C GLN A 211 -4.82 -48.96 -9.19
N GLY A 212 -5.65 -47.99 -8.79
CA GLY A 212 -6.01 -47.74 -7.40
C GLY A 212 -7.45 -47.27 -7.23
N VAL A 213 -8.09 -47.74 -6.15
CA VAL A 213 -9.39 -47.24 -5.69
C VAL A 213 -9.31 -47.03 -4.20
N HIS A 214 -9.76 -45.87 -3.76
CA HIS A 214 -9.87 -45.54 -2.35
C HIS A 214 -11.06 -44.60 -2.19
N ARG A 215 -11.66 -44.63 -1.00
CA ARG A 215 -12.52 -43.53 -0.57
C ARG A 215 -11.61 -42.37 -0.17
N ASP A 216 -11.95 -41.16 -0.63
CA ASP A 216 -11.20 -39.96 -0.29
C ASP A 216 -11.24 -39.78 1.25
N PRO A 217 -10.11 -39.91 1.96
CA PRO A 217 -10.08 -39.91 3.42
C PRO A 217 -10.19 -38.47 3.93
N PHE A 218 -11.32 -37.79 3.72
CA PHE A 218 -11.54 -36.46 4.28
C PHE A 218 -12.56 -36.45 5.40
N ARG A 219 -12.04 -35.99 6.55
CA ARG A 219 -12.68 -35.74 7.83
C ARG A 219 -14.07 -35.12 7.68
N ARG A 220 -14.99 -35.60 8.52
CA ARG A 220 -16.28 -34.98 8.89
C ARG A 220 -16.16 -33.44 8.98
N ASN A 221 -16.39 -32.73 7.87
CA ASN A 221 -16.66 -31.30 7.87
C ASN A 221 -18.07 -31.14 7.30
N PRO A 222 -19.07 -30.79 8.13
CA PRO A 222 -20.47 -30.72 7.70
C PRO A 222 -20.76 -29.58 6.70
N THR A 223 -19.76 -28.75 6.36
CA THR A 223 -19.85 -27.67 5.36
C THR A 223 -19.70 -28.13 3.91
N TYR A 224 -19.52 -29.44 3.66
CA TYR A 224 -19.44 -30.00 2.30
C TYR A 224 -20.76 -29.87 1.50
N SER A 225 -21.90 -29.60 2.13
CA SER A 225 -23.19 -29.45 1.43
C SER A 225 -23.23 -28.30 0.42
N LEU A 226 -22.41 -27.25 0.58
CA LEU A 226 -22.33 -26.16 -0.41
C LEU A 226 -21.37 -26.52 -1.53
N LYS A 227 -20.22 -27.13 -1.21
CA LYS A 227 -19.19 -27.52 -2.17
C LYS A 227 -19.66 -28.67 -3.08
N GLU A 228 -20.47 -29.58 -2.57
CA GLU A 228 -21.14 -30.66 -3.33
C GLU A 228 -22.29 -30.13 -4.19
N LYS A 229 -23.04 -29.11 -3.72
CA LYS A 229 -24.00 -28.38 -4.58
C LYS A 229 -23.31 -27.55 -5.67
N ILE A 230 -22.14 -26.98 -5.36
CA ILE A 230 -21.31 -26.18 -6.27
C ILE A 230 -20.61 -27.07 -7.31
N LEU A 231 -20.09 -28.22 -6.91
CA LEU A 231 -19.66 -29.28 -7.81
C LEU A 231 -20.86 -29.70 -8.64
N GLY A 232 -21.98 -30.07 -8.00
CA GLY A 232 -23.29 -30.43 -8.57
C GLY A 232 -23.58 -29.77 -9.92
N LYS A 233 -23.60 -28.44 -9.94
CA LYS A 233 -23.92 -27.63 -11.14
C LYS A 233 -22.82 -27.54 -12.21
N ALA A 234 -21.56 -27.82 -11.88
CA ALA A 234 -20.43 -27.38 -12.70
C ALA A 234 -20.13 -28.22 -13.96
N LEU A 235 -20.57 -29.48 -14.09
CA LEU A 235 -20.38 -30.28 -15.32
C LEU A 235 -21.17 -31.60 -15.23
N ASN A 236 -22.34 -31.66 -15.88
CA ASN A 236 -23.15 -32.87 -16.01
C ASN A 236 -22.61 -33.75 -17.15
N LEU A 237 -21.80 -34.76 -16.81
CA LEU A 237 -21.46 -35.86 -17.73
C LEU A 237 -22.45 -37.04 -17.64
N GLY A 238 -23.50 -36.89 -16.84
CA GLY A 238 -24.56 -37.89 -16.67
C GLY A 238 -24.78 -38.19 -15.18
N SER A 239 -25.96 -37.84 -14.67
CA SER A 239 -26.48 -38.39 -13.42
C SER A 239 -27.05 -39.78 -13.72
N LEU A 240 -26.69 -40.79 -12.93
CA LEU A 240 -27.25 -42.13 -13.09
C LEU A 240 -28.01 -42.55 -11.85
N GLU A 241 -29.20 -43.08 -12.12
CA GLU A 241 -30.07 -43.65 -11.11
C GLU A 241 -29.88 -45.16 -11.14
N THR A 242 -29.42 -45.76 -10.04
CA THR A 242 -29.44 -47.22 -9.87
C THR A 242 -30.36 -47.51 -8.69
N GLY A 243 -31.64 -47.78 -8.98
CA GLY A 243 -32.69 -47.89 -7.96
C GLY A 243 -33.05 -46.53 -7.39
N GLU A 244 -33.08 -46.39 -6.05
CA GLU A 244 -33.40 -45.13 -5.35
C GLU A 244 -32.20 -44.17 -5.21
N ILE A 245 -31.00 -44.57 -5.65
CA ILE A 245 -29.77 -43.80 -5.41
C ILE A 245 -29.28 -43.19 -6.72
N THR A 246 -29.05 -41.87 -6.67
CA THR A 246 -28.46 -41.10 -7.76
C THR A 246 -26.97 -40.88 -7.51
N PHE A 247 -26.15 -41.31 -8.47
CA PHE A 247 -24.70 -41.14 -8.41
C PHE A 247 -24.24 -40.18 -9.50
N GLU A 248 -23.16 -39.45 -9.23
CA GLU A 248 -22.54 -38.53 -10.20
C GLU A 248 -21.10 -38.94 -10.48
N ILE A 249 -20.73 -38.98 -11.76
CA ILE A 249 -19.36 -39.25 -12.20
C ILE A 249 -18.70 -37.95 -12.65
N ARG A 250 -17.49 -37.69 -12.15
CA ARG A 250 -16.75 -36.45 -12.38
C ARG A 250 -15.28 -36.72 -12.65
N SER A 251 -14.66 -35.85 -13.43
CA SER A 251 -13.21 -35.79 -13.54
C SER A 251 -12.59 -35.29 -12.23
N ASP A 252 -11.46 -35.88 -11.83
CA ASP A 252 -10.66 -35.34 -10.74
C ASP A 252 -9.80 -34.18 -11.28
N LEU A 253 -10.18 -32.95 -10.94
CA LEU A 253 -9.47 -31.75 -11.38
C LEU A 253 -8.83 -31.05 -10.19
N SER A 254 -7.75 -30.30 -10.48
CA SER A 254 -7.18 -29.37 -9.52
C SER A 254 -8.21 -28.33 -9.08
N ARG A 255 -8.02 -27.80 -7.86
CA ARG A 255 -8.92 -26.78 -7.31
C ARG A 255 -9.02 -25.55 -8.20
N LEU A 256 -7.91 -25.11 -8.79
CA LEU A 256 -7.88 -23.94 -9.67
C LEU A 256 -8.70 -24.17 -10.94
N LYS A 257 -8.52 -25.33 -11.59
CA LYS A 257 -9.25 -25.68 -12.80
C LYS A 257 -10.75 -25.82 -12.55
N LEU A 258 -11.10 -26.38 -11.40
CA LEU A 258 -12.48 -26.51 -10.96
C LEU A 258 -13.14 -25.14 -10.70
N ASN A 259 -12.42 -24.23 -10.05
CA ASN A 259 -12.88 -22.85 -9.86
C ASN A 259 -13.07 -22.11 -11.20
N ARG A 260 -12.16 -22.29 -12.17
CA ARG A 260 -12.29 -21.69 -13.51
C ARG A 260 -13.51 -22.22 -14.25
N GLN A 261 -13.75 -23.53 -14.23
CA GLN A 261 -14.95 -24.12 -14.85
C GLN A 261 -16.22 -23.58 -14.21
N TRP A 262 -16.22 -23.38 -12.88
CA TRP A 262 -17.32 -22.77 -12.17
C TRP A 262 -17.59 -21.32 -12.59
N GLU A 263 -16.54 -20.49 -12.67
CA GLU A 263 -16.67 -19.10 -13.12
C GLU A 263 -17.21 -19.02 -14.55
N LEU A 264 -16.79 -19.95 -15.43
CA LEU A 264 -17.35 -20.07 -16.78
C LEU A 264 -18.81 -20.51 -16.76
N GLY A 265 -19.16 -21.50 -15.94
CA GLY A 265 -20.55 -21.97 -15.78
C GLY A 265 -21.48 -20.85 -15.33
N LYS A 266 -21.07 -20.05 -14.34
CA LYS A 266 -21.83 -18.87 -13.90
C LYS A 266 -22.11 -17.88 -15.03
N ARG A 267 -21.12 -17.61 -15.88
CA ARG A 267 -21.27 -16.68 -17.01
C ARG A 267 -22.20 -17.20 -18.11
N LEU A 268 -22.43 -18.51 -18.18
CA LEU A 268 -23.35 -19.11 -19.14
C LEU A 268 -24.80 -19.14 -18.63
N GLU A 269 -25.01 -18.99 -17.33
CA GLU A 269 -26.35 -18.92 -16.71
C GLU A 269 -26.93 -17.48 -16.69
N GLU A 270 -26.10 -16.46 -16.92
CA GLU A 270 -26.48 -15.04 -17.04
C GLU A 270 -26.82 -14.63 -18.49
#